data_AF-A0A7J3ZPK7-F1
#
_entry.id   AF-A0A7J3ZPK7-F1
#
_cell.length_a   1.000
_cell.length_b   1.000
_cell.length_c   1.000
_cell.angle_alpha   90.00
_cell.angle_beta   90.00
_cell.angle_gamma   90.00
#
_symmetry.space_group_name_H-M   'P 1'
#
loop_
_entity.id
_entity.type
_entity.pdbx_description
1 polymer ?
#
loop_
_entity_poly.entity_id
_entity_poly.type
_entity_poly.pdbx_seq_one_letter_code
_entity_poly.pdbx_strand_id
1 'polypeptide(L)' 'METGQQFPEDVKSLLNSLIDGERIIYSVLGDIDEHGNFGERWLLLTTKRVIILNPSTRSVSQFP' A
#
# COMPACT_ATOMS: atom_id res chain seq x y z
N MET A 1 -19.79 -3.38 1.68
CA MET A 1 -19.28 -2.51 2.75
C MET A 1 -17.98 -1.92 2.24
N GLU A 2 -17.98 -0.62 1.91
CA GLU A 2 -16.74 0.08 1.56
C GLU A 2 -16.02 0.39 2.88
N THR A 3 -15.02 -0.41 3.21
CA THR A 3 -14.08 -0.07 4.27
C THR A 3 -13.22 1.07 3.74
N GLY A 4 -13.67 2.31 3.95
CA GLY A 4 -12.89 3.52 3.69
C GLY A 4 -11.73 3.60 4.67
N GLN A 5 -10.72 2.75 4.48
CA GLN A 5 -9.50 2.79 5.26
C GLN A 5 -8.80 4.12 4.95
N GLN A 6 -8.73 5.00 5.96
CA GLN A 6 -8.03 6.26 5.81
C GLN A 6 -6.54 6.00 5.83
N PHE A 7 -5.90 6.12 4.66
CA PHE A 7 -4.45 6.09 4.56
C PHE A 7 -3.84 7.39 5.12
N PRO A 8 -2.64 7.33 5.70
CA PRO A 8 -1.81 8.51 5.93
C PRO A 8 -1.60 9.34 4.65
N GLU A 9 -1.39 10.66 4.77
CA GLU A 9 -1.31 11.57 3.60
C GLU A 9 -0.13 11.26 2.67
N ASP A 10 1.00 10.87 3.23
CA ASP A 10 2.18 10.41 2.48
C ASP A 10 1.87 9.13 1.67
N VAL A 11 1.14 8.19 2.28
CA VAL A 11 0.66 6.97 1.61
C VAL A 11 -0.33 7.34 0.51
N LYS A 12 -1.31 8.22 0.76
CA LYS A 12 -2.27 8.68 -0.27
C LYS A 12 -1.56 9.30 -1.47
N SER A 13 -0.58 10.17 -1.22
CA SER A 13 0.19 10.83 -2.28
C SER A 13 0.90 9.81 -3.17
N LEU A 14 1.53 8.80 -2.56
CA LEU A 14 2.17 7.70 -3.29
C LEU A 14 1.15 6.87 -4.08
N LEU A 15 0.01 6.53 -3.48
CA LEU A 15 -1.04 5.76 -4.15
C LEU A 15 -1.67 6.49 -5.32
N ASN A 16 -1.91 7.80 -5.21
CA ASN A 16 -2.42 8.61 -6.31
C ASN A 16 -1.48 8.61 -7.52
N SER A 17 -0.17 8.48 -7.31
CA SER A 17 0.81 8.36 -8.40
C SER A 17 0.94 6.95 -8.97
N LEU A 18 0.62 5.93 -8.17
CA LEU A 18 0.82 4.52 -8.53
C LEU A 18 -0.43 3.88 -9.14
N ILE A 19 -1.60 4.36 -8.74
CA ILE A 19 -2.89 3.76 -9.08
C ILE A 19 -3.65 4.75 -9.96
N ASP A 20 -3.66 4.49 -11.26
CA ASP A 20 -4.50 5.24 -12.20
C ASP A 20 -5.71 4.39 -12.63
N GLY A 21 -6.89 4.82 -12.17
CA GLY A 21 -8.17 4.18 -12.48
C GLY A 21 -8.37 2.76 -11.92
N GLU A 22 -7.49 2.27 -11.03
CA GLU A 22 -7.70 0.99 -10.33
C GLU A 22 -8.38 1.23 -8.99
N ARG A 23 -9.22 0.29 -8.58
CA ARG A 23 -9.86 0.32 -7.25
C ARG A 23 -9.07 -0.54 -6.29
N ILE A 24 -8.78 -0.02 -5.10
CA ILE A 24 -8.25 -0.82 -3.99
C ILE A 24 -9.40 -1.68 -3.45
N ILE A 25 -9.22 -3.00 -3.51
CA ILE A 25 -10.15 -4.01 -3.00
C ILE A 25 -9.88 -4.23 -1.51
N TYR A 26 -8.59 -4.32 -1.13
CA TYR A 26 -8.17 -4.59 0.24
C TYR A 26 -6.85 -3.90 0.56
N SER A 27 -6.67 -3.52 1.82
CA SER A 27 -5.41 -2.98 2.32
C SER A 27 -5.11 -3.54 3.71
N VAL A 28 -3.83 -3.83 3.96
CA VAL A 28 -3.33 -4.21 5.29
C VAL A 28 -2.04 -3.47 5.58
N LEU A 29 -1.93 -2.98 6.81
CA LEU A 29 -0.72 -2.45 7.37
C LEU A 29 0.03 -3.60 8.06
N GLY A 30 1.24 -3.88 7.62
CA GLY A 30 2.19 -4.76 8.28
C GLY A 30 3.19 -3.92 9.06
N ASP A 31 3.39 -4.27 10.33
CA ASP A 31 4.30 -3.56 11.22
C ASP A 31 5.76 -4.02 11.12
N ILE A 32 6.03 -5.16 10.47
CA ILE A 32 7.35 -5.81 10.49
C ILE A 32 7.76 -6.22 9.07
N ASP A 33 8.98 -5.84 8.67
CA ASP A 33 9.60 -6.27 7.40
C ASP A 33 10.27 -7.66 7.50
N GLU A 34 10.79 -8.18 6.38
CA GLU A 34 11.50 -9.46 6.32
C GLU A 34 12.79 -9.52 7.16
N HIS A 35 13.25 -8.40 7.68
CA HIS A 35 14.43 -8.27 8.53
C HIS A 35 14.08 -8.08 10.01
N GLY A 36 12.79 -8.06 10.37
CA GLY A 36 12.35 -7.82 11.74
C GLY A 36 12.36 -6.34 12.14
N ASN A 37 12.55 -5.43 11.19
CA ASN A 37 12.48 -3.99 11.48
C ASN A 37 11.02 -3.57 11.56
N PHE A 38 10.72 -2.73 12.55
CA PHE A 38 9.45 -2.04 12.62
C PHE A 38 9.38 -0.98 11.52
N GLY A 39 8.30 -1.01 10.74
CA GLY A 39 8.07 -0.03 9.68
C GLY A 39 6.71 -0.24 9.04
N GLU A 40 6.03 0.86 8.71
CA GLU A 40 4.66 0.84 8.17
C GLU A 40 4.67 0.30 6.73
N ARG A 41 4.57 -1.02 6.54
CA ARG A 41 4.46 -1.61 5.21
C ARG A 41 3.00 -1.77 4.83
N TRP A 42 2.59 -1.20 3.71
CA TRP A 42 1.25 -1.38 3.17
C TRP A 42 1.26 -2.48 2.12
N LEU A 43 0.40 -3.49 2.30
CA LEU A 43 0.06 -4.43 1.24
C LEU A 43 -1.36 -4.11 0.76
N LEU A 44 -1.47 -3.89 -0.54
CA LEU A 44 -2.65 -3.38 -1.21
C LEU A 44 -3.03 -4.33 -2.32
N LEU A 45 -4.25 -4.82 -2.30
CA LEU A 45 -4.84 -5.56 -3.40
C LEU A 45 -5.70 -4.60 -4.20
N THR A 46 -5.36 -4.40 -5.47
CA THR A 46 -6.17 -3.62 -6.42
C THR A 46 -6.94 -4.55 -7.35
N THR A 47 -7.83 -3.99 -8.16
CA THR A 47 -8.51 -4.71 -9.25
C THR A 47 -7.58 -5.23 -10.33
N LYS A 48 -6.30 -4.82 -10.36
CA LYS A 48 -5.35 -5.20 -11.41
C LYS A 48 -4.10 -5.92 -10.90
N ARG A 49 -3.73 -5.74 -9.62
CA ARG A 49 -2.42 -6.16 -9.09
C ARG A 49 -2.35 -6.09 -7.58
N VAL A 50 -1.30 -6.70 -7.02
CA VAL A 50 -0.86 -6.48 -5.64
C VAL A 50 0.25 -5.45 -5.63
N ILE A 51 0.16 -4.48 -4.71
CA ILE A 51 1.15 -3.43 -4.48
C ILE A 51 1.64 -3.55 -3.04
N ILE A 52 2.96 -3.63 -2.86
CA ILE A 52 3.61 -3.52 -1.57
C ILE A 52 4.33 -2.18 -1.53
N LEU A 53 4.00 -1.36 -0.55
CA LEU A 53 4.51 -0.01 -0.37
C LEU A 53 5.15 0.14 1.01
N ASN A 54 6.35 0.72 1.07
CA ASN A 54 6.94 1.20 2.30
C ASN A 54 7.12 2.73 2.17
N PRO A 55 6.32 3.56 2.88
CA PRO A 55 6.34 5.01 2.74
C PRO A 55 7.63 5.61 3.30
N SER A 56 8.21 5.04 4.36
CA SER A 56 9.45 5.52 4.98
C SER A 56 10.65 5.44 4.05
N THR A 57 10.73 4.37 3.23
CA THR A 57 11.80 4.16 2.25
C THR A 57 11.40 4.55 0.83
N ARG A 58 10.12 4.85 0.60
CA ARG A 58 9.49 5.01 -0.72
C ARG A 58 9.66 3.81 -1.66
N SER A 59 9.93 2.62 -1.10
CA SER A 59 10.05 1.40 -1.86
C SER A 59 8.67 0.92 -2.31
N VAL A 60 8.57 0.49 -3.57
CA VAL A 60 7.34 -0.01 -4.18
C VAL A 60 7.64 -1.30 -4.93
N SER A 61 6.94 -2.38 -4.60
CA SER A 61 6.93 -3.64 -5.36
C SER A 61 5.53 -3.91 -5.89
N GLN A 62 5.44 -4.41 -7.12
CA GLN A 62 4.17 -4.59 -7.82
C GLN A 62 4.16 -5.97 -8.48
N PHE A 63 3.06 -6.70 -8.29
CA PHE A 63 2.86 -8.05 -8.82
C PHE A 63 1.50 -8.11 -9.52
N PRO A 64 1.41 -8.71 -10.72
CA PRO A 64 0.13 -8.87 -11.41
C PRO A 64 -0.89 -9.66 -10.58
#